data_AF-A0A348W8Y2-F1
#
_entry.id   AF-A0A348W8Y2-F1
#
_cell.length_a   1.000
_cell.length_b   1.000
_cell.length_c   1.000
_cell.angle_alpha   90.00
_cell.angle_beta   90.00
_cell.angle_gamma   90.00
#
_symmetry.space_group_name_H-M   'P 1'
#
loop_
_entity.id
_entity.type
_entity.pdbx_description
1 polymer ?
#
loop_
_entity_poly.entity_id
_entity_poly.type
_entity_poly.pdbx_seq_one_letter_code
_entity_poly.pdbx_strand_id
1 'polypeptide(L)'
;CPKPVQDEVPVWVAARAPITFDYAVEHGCNIMSWPLTMPMSEAEAYRQRLDEAIAKNGGRYDGRWSLMRHTCVYETEADRQNAIDSLRVALAQFGNLMTKSGEVV
;
A
#
# COMPACT_ATOMS: atom_id res chain seq x y z
N CYS A 1 5.07 33.37 -4.25
CA CYS A 1 4.18 32.28 -3.83
C CYS A 1 4.42 31.95 -2.36
N PRO A 2 3.40 31.56 -1.58
CA PRO A 2 3.60 31.23 -0.15
C PRO A 2 4.49 30.00 0.01
N LYS A 3 5.30 30.00 1.08
CA LYS A 3 6.15 28.86 1.46
C LYS A 3 5.38 27.88 2.37
N PRO A 4 5.71 26.58 2.37
CA PRO A 4 5.17 25.62 3.34
C PRO A 4 5.50 26.04 4.79
N VAL A 5 4.62 25.68 5.73
CA VAL A 5 4.83 25.89 7.17
C VAL A 5 5.76 24.83 7.76
N GLN A 6 5.81 23.64 7.15
CA GLN A 6 6.65 22.53 7.58
C GLN A 6 8.08 22.73 7.08
N ASP A 7 9.07 22.54 7.96
CA ASP A 7 10.49 22.59 7.60
C ASP A 7 10.88 21.43 6.68
N GLU A 8 10.30 20.25 6.92
CA GLU A 8 10.49 19.05 6.10
C GLU A 8 9.14 18.49 5.63
N VAL A 9 9.06 18.18 4.33
CA VAL A 9 7.86 17.57 3.73
C VAL A 9 8.10 16.07 3.58
N PRO A 10 7.28 15.21 4.23
CA PRO A 10 7.46 13.77 4.13
C PRO A 10 7.19 13.26 2.72
N VAL A 11 8.17 12.59 2.12
CA VAL A 11 8.02 11.91 0.83
C VAL A 11 7.52 10.48 1.07
N TRP A 12 6.60 10.03 0.21
CA TRP A 12 6.04 8.67 0.25
C TRP A 12 6.33 7.92 -1.03
N VAL A 13 6.81 6.68 -0.90
CA VAL A 13 7.03 5.75 -2.01
C VAL A 13 5.99 4.64 -1.94
N ALA A 14 5.26 4.44 -3.05
CA ALA A 14 4.40 3.29 -3.22
C ALA A 14 5.26 2.07 -3.55
N ALA A 15 5.53 1.22 -2.56
CA ALA A 15 6.48 0.12 -2.67
C ALA A 15 5.80 -1.26 -2.71
N ARG A 16 6.30 -2.12 -3.59
CA ARG A 16 5.90 -3.52 -3.73
C ARG A 16 7.08 -4.44 -4.03
N ALA A 17 7.92 -4.06 -4.98
CA ALA A 17 9.11 -4.82 -5.36
C ALA A 17 10.30 -4.50 -4.44
N PRO A 18 11.25 -5.43 -4.21
CA PRO A 18 12.41 -5.20 -3.35
C PRO A 18 13.15 -3.87 -3.65
N ILE A 19 13.37 -3.57 -4.93
CA ILE A 19 14.04 -2.33 -5.36
C ILE A 19 13.32 -1.05 -4.92
N THR A 20 11.99 -1.07 -4.79
CA THR A 20 11.22 0.09 -4.32
C THR A 20 11.32 0.28 -2.81
N PHE A 21 11.56 -0.80 -2.04
CA PHE A 21 11.87 -0.72 -0.62
C PHE A 21 13.30 -0.20 -0.42
N ASP A 22 14.28 -0.73 -1.16
CA ASP A 22 15.66 -0.26 -1.14
C ASP A 22 15.74 1.25 -1.38
N TYR A 23 15.10 1.73 -2.46
CA TYR A 23 15.07 3.15 -2.80
C TYR A 23 14.47 4.00 -1.67
N ALA A 24 13.33 3.57 -1.12
CA ALA A 24 12.64 4.33 -0.08
C ALA A 24 13.44 4.41 1.22
N VAL A 25 14.10 3.32 1.62
CA VAL A 25 14.95 3.29 2.82
C VAL A 25 16.21 4.12 2.61
N GLU A 26 16.90 3.97 1.48
CA GLU A 26 18.11 4.73 1.14
C GLU A 26 17.88 6.24 1.18
N HIS A 27 16.68 6.69 0.75
CA HIS A 27 16.33 8.11 0.68
C HIS A 27 15.48 8.58 1.88
N GLY A 28 15.31 7.76 2.93
CA GLY A 28 14.55 8.14 4.12
C GLY A 28 13.07 8.45 3.88
N CYS A 29 12.48 7.91 2.81
CA CYS A 29 11.07 8.12 2.48
C CYS A 29 10.15 7.24 3.34
N ASN A 30 8.93 7.70 3.59
CA ASN A 30 7.87 6.82 4.07
C ASN A 30 7.44 5.84 2.98
N ILE A 31 6.89 4.70 3.39
CA ILE A 31 6.50 3.62 2.50
C ILE A 31 5.02 3.32 2.65
N MET A 32 4.32 3.28 1.52
CA MET A 32 2.96 2.76 1.43
C MET A 32 2.95 1.51 0.55
N SER A 33 2.33 0.44 1.04
CA SER A 33 2.18 -0.81 0.29
C SER A 33 0.72 -1.24 0.21
N TRP A 34 0.37 -1.98 -0.84
CA TRP A 34 -0.94 -2.60 -0.97
C TRP A 34 -0.79 -4.07 -1.35
N PRO A 35 -1.16 -5.02 -0.48
CA PRO A 35 -1.08 -6.45 -0.77
C PRO A 35 -2.08 -6.98 -1.82
N LEU A 36 -2.73 -6.12 -2.63
CA LEU A 36 -3.71 -6.52 -3.66
C LEU A 36 -4.74 -7.55 -3.21
N THR A 37 -5.31 -7.37 -2.00
CA THR A 37 -6.29 -8.30 -1.41
C THR A 37 -5.78 -9.73 -1.15
N MET A 38 -4.47 -9.95 -1.24
CA MET A 38 -3.83 -11.20 -0.84
C MET A 38 -3.91 -11.41 0.69
N PRO A 39 -3.74 -12.66 1.15
CA PRO A 39 -3.67 -12.99 2.57
C PRO A 39 -2.59 -12.21 3.34
N MET A 40 -2.60 -12.31 4.67
CA MET A 40 -1.62 -11.62 5.52
C MET A 40 -0.17 -12.01 5.21
N SER A 41 0.07 -13.22 4.69
CA SER A 41 1.39 -13.67 4.23
C SER A 41 2.05 -12.76 3.20
N GLU A 42 1.26 -12.07 2.35
CA GLU A 42 1.82 -11.09 1.41
C GLU A 42 2.32 -9.83 2.13
N ALA A 43 1.66 -9.42 3.22
CA ALA A 43 2.13 -8.31 4.05
C ALA A 43 3.40 -8.70 4.83
N GLU A 44 3.51 -9.94 5.29
CA GLU A 44 4.73 -10.49 5.91
C GLU A 44 5.89 -10.51 4.92
N ALA A 45 5.64 -10.91 3.66
CA ALA A 45 6.64 -10.84 2.60
C ALA A 45 7.10 -9.39 2.33
N TYR A 46 6.21 -8.39 2.45
CA TYR A 46 6.59 -6.97 2.34
C TYR A 46 7.40 -6.51 3.54
N ARG A 47 7.06 -6.99 4.74
CA ARG A 47 7.85 -6.72 5.94
C ARG A 47 9.27 -7.25 5.78
N GLN A 48 9.43 -8.47 5.28
CA GLN A 48 10.74 -9.05 5.02
C GLN A 48 11.57 -8.18 4.05
N ARG A 49 10.96 -7.71 2.94
CA ARG A 49 11.64 -6.82 1.99
C ARG A 49 12.08 -5.50 2.64
N LEU A 50 11.25 -4.95 3.53
CA LEU A 50 11.61 -3.77 4.31
C LEU A 50 12.79 -4.06 5.24
N ASP A 51 12.77 -5.17 5.97
CA ASP A 51 13.86 -5.55 6.89
C ASP A 51 15.19 -5.75 6.15
N GLU A 52 15.15 -6.40 4.98
CA GLU A 52 16.31 -6.57 4.10
C GLU A 52 16.86 -5.21 3.62
N ALA A 53 15.97 -4.30 3.19
CA ALA A 53 16.35 -2.95 2.77
C ALA A 53 16.96 -2.14 3.93
N ILE A 54 16.43 -2.25 5.15
CA ILE A 54 16.96 -1.61 6.36
C ILE A 54 18.36 -2.14 6.66
N ALA A 55 18.54 -3.47 6.66
CA ALA A 55 19.84 -4.09 6.92
C ALA A 55 20.91 -3.65 5.90
N LYS A 56 20.53 -3.53 4.63
CA LYS A 56 21.40 -3.05 3.55
C LYS A 56 21.82 -1.58 3.71
N ASN A 57 20.96 -0.74 4.30
CA ASN A 57 21.15 0.70 4.45
C ASN A 57 21.57 1.12 5.87
N GLY A 58 22.44 0.35 6.52
CA GLY A 58 23.03 0.72 7.81
C GLY A 58 22.14 0.43 9.03
N GLY A 59 21.06 -0.33 8.86
CA GLY A 59 20.30 -0.93 9.97
C GLY A 59 19.32 0.01 10.67
N ARG A 60 19.15 1.25 10.22
CA ARG A 60 18.20 2.21 10.79
C ARG A 60 17.30 2.80 9.71
N TYR A 61 15.99 2.83 10.01
CA TYR A 61 14.98 3.47 9.19
C TYR A 61 13.96 4.15 10.11
N ASP A 62 13.92 5.48 10.02
CA ASP A 62 13.04 6.33 10.85
C ASP A 62 11.72 6.68 10.14
N GLY A 63 11.51 6.15 8.93
CA GLY A 63 10.29 6.36 8.15
C GLY A 63 9.11 5.52 8.63
N ARG A 64 7.93 5.83 8.12
CA ARG A 64 6.67 5.13 8.41
C ARG A 64 6.38 4.13 7.30
N TRP A 65 6.03 2.91 7.69
CA TRP A 65 5.49 1.91 6.77
C TRP A 65 3.98 1.75 7.01
N SER A 66 3.19 1.84 5.95
CA SER A 66 1.72 1.72 5.99
C SER A 66 1.21 0.77 4.92
N LEU A 67 0.12 0.06 5.24
CA LEU A 67 -0.50 -0.93 4.38
C LEU A 67 -1.95 -0.53 4.09
N MET A 68 -2.33 -0.49 2.81
CA MET A 68 -3.73 -0.30 2.42
C MET A 68 -4.52 -1.61 2.60
N ARG A 69 -5.63 -1.53 3.34
CA ARG A 69 -6.59 -2.62 3.54
C ARG A 69 -8.01 -2.06 3.37
N HIS A 70 -8.81 -2.72 2.53
CA HIS A 70 -10.25 -2.47 2.52
C HIS A 70 -10.82 -2.87 3.87
N THR A 71 -11.59 -1.99 4.50
CA THR A 71 -12.13 -2.21 5.84
C THR A 71 -13.51 -1.58 5.92
N CYS A 72 -14.46 -2.31 6.48
CA CYS A 72 -15.81 -1.85 6.73
C CYS A 72 -16.22 -2.29 8.13
N VAL A 73 -16.76 -1.35 8.91
CA VAL A 73 -17.44 -1.63 10.17
C VAL A 73 -18.93 -1.57 9.88
N TYR A 74 -19.67 -2.59 10.30
CA TYR A 74 -21.09 -2.75 10.01
C TYR A 74 -21.86 -3.17 11.27
N GLU A 75 -23.14 -2.84 11.32
CA GLU A 75 -24.02 -3.18 12.44
C GLU A 75 -24.81 -4.45 12.16
N THR A 76 -25.32 -4.61 10.93
CA THR A 76 -26.15 -5.76 10.54
C THR A 76 -25.47 -6.65 9.50
N GLU A 77 -25.98 -7.88 9.36
CA GLU A 77 -25.53 -8.79 8.30
C GLU A 77 -25.85 -8.28 6.90
N ALA A 78 -26.95 -7.52 6.76
CA ALA A 78 -27.29 -6.88 5.49
C ALA A 78 -26.24 -5.82 5.11
N ASP A 79 -25.78 -5.01 6.06
CA ASP A 79 -24.72 -4.02 5.85
C ASP A 79 -23.40 -4.68 5.46
N ARG A 80 -23.05 -5.78 6.15
CA ARG A 80 -21.88 -6.61 5.82
C ARG A 80 -21.94 -7.08 4.37
N GLN A 81 -23.07 -7.64 3.96
CA GLN A 81 -23.23 -8.20 2.62
C GLN A 81 -23.15 -7.09 1.56
N ASN A 82 -23.81 -5.95 1.78
CA ASN A 82 -23.74 -4.79 0.89
C ASN A 82 -22.29 -4.26 0.72
N ALA A 83 -21.51 -4.24 1.80
CA ALA A 83 -20.11 -3.83 1.75
C ALA A 83 -19.25 -4.80 0.93
N ILE A 84 -19.45 -6.11 1.12
CA ILE A 84 -18.74 -7.15 0.35
C ILE A 84 -19.09 -7.07 -1.14
N ASP A 85 -20.36 -6.90 -1.47
CA ASP A 85 -20.81 -6.84 -2.86
C ASP A 85 -20.29 -5.60 -3.59
N SER A 86 -20.29 -4.46 -2.90
CA SER A 86 -19.68 -3.22 -3.42
C SER A 86 -18.18 -3.39 -3.65
N LEU A 87 -17.47 -4.02 -2.71
CA LEU A 87 -16.03 -4.26 -2.82
C LEU A 87 -15.69 -5.19 -3.99
N ARG A 88 -16.49 -6.24 -4.23
CA ARG A 88 -16.32 -7.15 -5.37
C ARG A 88 -16.39 -6.42 -6.70
N VAL A 89 -17.37 -5.53 -6.88
CA VAL A 89 -17.52 -4.74 -8.11
C VAL A 89 -16.30 -3.84 -8.32
N ALA A 90 -15.91 -3.08 -7.29
CA ALA A 90 -14.76 -2.18 -7.38
C ALA A 90 -13.45 -2.92 -7.71
N LEU A 91 -13.20 -4.05 -7.05
CA LEU A 91 -12.00 -4.85 -7.29
C LEU A 91 -12.01 -5.56 -8.64
N ALA A 92 -13.18 -5.97 -9.16
CA ALA A 92 -13.30 -6.54 -10.49
C ALA A 92 -12.95 -5.50 -11.58
N GLN A 93 -13.46 -4.27 -11.44
CA GLN A 93 -13.11 -3.17 -12.35
C GLN A 93 -11.62 -2.83 -12.29
N PHE A 94 -11.04 -2.78 -11.08
CA PHE A 94 -9.60 -2.59 -10.92
C PHE A 94 -8.81 -3.74 -11.55
N GLY A 95 -9.27 -4.98 -11.37
CA GLY A 95 -8.70 -6.17 -12.00
C GLY A 95 -8.66 -6.01 -13.52
N ASN A 96 -9.78 -5.63 -14.13
CA ASN A 96 -9.89 -5.39 -15.58
C ASN A 96 -8.89 -4.33 -16.07
N LEU A 97 -8.73 -3.23 -15.32
CA LEU A 97 -7.73 -2.20 -15.62
C LEU A 97 -6.31 -2.79 -15.63
N MET A 98 -5.97 -3.60 -14.62
CA MET A 98 -4.64 -4.19 -14.47
C MET A 98 -4.33 -5.23 -15.57
N THR A 99 -5.32 -6.03 -15.96
CA THR A 99 -5.19 -7.04 -17.01
C THR A 99 -5.45 -6.49 -18.41
N LYS A 100 -5.83 -5.21 -18.52
CA LYS A 100 -6.24 -4.57 -19.78
C LYS A 100 -7.33 -5.37 -20.52
N SER A 101 -8.22 -6.00 -19.77
CA SER A 101 -9.27 -6.86 -20.33
C SER A 101 -10.61 -6.13 -20.35
N GLY A 102 -11.23 -6.06 -21.53
CA GLY A 102 -12.52 -5.40 -21.77
C GLY A 102 -12.39 -4.05 -22.49
N GLU A 103 -13.49 -3.60 -23.12
CA GLU A 103 -13.63 -2.20 -23.54
C GLU A 103 -13.93 -1.34 -22.31
N VAL A 104 -13.25 -0.20 -22.17
CA VAL A 104 -13.63 0.82 -21.19
C VAL A 104 -14.89 1.49 -21.75
N VAL A 105 -16.06 1.01 -21.38
CA VAL A 105 -17.35 1.66 -21.66
C VAL A 105 -17.77 2.50 -20.47
#